data_AF-A0A929NK95-F1
#
_entry.id   AF-A0A929NK95-F1
#
_cell.length_a   1.000
_cell.length_b   1.000
_cell.length_c   1.000
_cell.angle_alpha   90.00
_cell.angle_beta   90.00
_cell.angle_gamma   90.00
#
_symmetry.space_group_name_H-M   'P 1'
#
loop_
_entity.id
_entity.type
_entity.pdbx_description
1 polymer ?
#
loop_
_entity_poly.entity_id
_entity_poly.type
_entity_poly.pdbx_seq_one_letter_code
_entity_poly.pdbx_strand_id
1 'polypeptide(L)'
;MLSEEKIRERVEYCYCVYLQLSWLRDSELVEPAEYWNCLQKSSLQLSDDEFIRMTINDALLSGQDDGGLTCLIDLYQGFIYAFCEVMQIDTEEIEKSLSRDLLKKLTAEVKVKIKSP
;
A
#
# COMPACT_ATOMS: atom_id res chain seq x y z
N MET A 1 -20.22 17.06 -1.72
CA MET A 1 -19.63 16.20 -0.68
C MET A 1 -19.79 14.75 -1.12
N LEU A 2 -18.79 13.90 -0.86
CA LEU A 2 -18.91 12.46 -1.09
C LEU A 2 -19.91 11.86 -0.09
N SER A 3 -20.56 10.76 -0.45
CA SER A 3 -21.33 9.97 0.52
C SER A 3 -20.39 9.26 1.49
N GLU A 4 -20.86 8.97 2.70
CA GLU A 4 -20.10 8.23 3.70
C GLU A 4 -19.61 6.87 3.16
N GLU A 5 -20.46 6.17 2.40
CA GLU A 5 -20.11 4.92 1.70
C GLU A 5 -18.90 5.09 0.78
N LYS A 6 -18.87 6.16 -0.03
CA LYS A 6 -17.72 6.44 -0.92
C LYS A 6 -16.46 6.83 -0.16
N ILE A 7 -16.60 7.44 1.03
CA ILE A 7 -15.45 7.74 1.90
C ILE A 7 -14.93 6.44 2.52
N ARG A 8 -15.83 5.53 2.91
CA ARG A 8 -15.49 4.19 3.42
C ARG A 8 -14.75 3.35 2.39
N GLU A 9 -15.25 3.26 1.17
CA GLU A 9 -14.57 2.55 0.08
C GLU A 9 -13.15 3.11 -0.17
N ARG A 10 -12.99 4.43 -0.11
CA ARG A 10 -11.70 5.09 -0.31
C ARG A 10 -10.74 4.82 0.84
N VAL A 11 -11.19 4.89 2.09
CA VAL A 11 -10.30 4.64 3.22
C VAL A 11 -9.87 3.19 3.29
N GLU A 12 -10.77 2.25 2.99
CA GLU A 12 -10.45 0.82 2.90
C GLU A 12 -9.45 0.54 1.79
N TYR A 13 -9.64 1.15 0.60
CA TYR A 13 -8.66 1.08 -0.48
C TYR A 13 -7.30 1.63 -0.05
N CYS A 14 -7.25 2.86 0.46
CA CYS A 14 -5.99 3.48 0.92
C CYS A 14 -5.29 2.63 1.99
N TYR A 15 -6.06 2.03 2.91
CA TYR A 15 -5.53 1.12 3.92
C TYR A 15 -4.92 -0.14 3.31
N CYS A 16 -5.58 -0.75 2.32
CA CYS A 16 -5.05 -1.90 1.60
C CYS A 16 -3.75 -1.58 0.84
N VAL A 17 -3.67 -0.40 0.21
CA VAL A 17 -2.45 0.08 -0.46
C VAL A 17 -1.33 0.25 0.55
N TYR A 18 -1.59 0.98 1.65
CA TYR A 18 -0.65 1.19 2.74
C TYR A 18 -0.08 -0.14 3.27
N LEU A 19 -0.93 -1.14 3.47
CA LEU A 19 -0.49 -2.46 3.93
C LEU A 19 0.43 -3.16 2.92
N GLN A 20 0.06 -3.18 1.63
CA GLN A 20 0.89 -3.82 0.61
C GLN A 20 2.26 -3.16 0.47
N LEU A 21 2.30 -1.83 0.48
CA LEU A 21 3.56 -1.07 0.41
C LEU A 21 4.42 -1.32 1.66
N SER A 22 3.80 -1.32 2.84
CA SER A 22 4.50 -1.60 4.11
C SER A 22 5.08 -3.02 4.13
N TRP A 23 4.31 -4.03 3.71
CA TRP A 23 4.81 -5.40 3.63
C TRP A 23 5.91 -5.60 2.59
N LEU A 24 5.87 -4.83 1.49
CA LEU A 24 6.94 -4.85 0.49
C LEU A 24 8.22 -4.23 1.05
N ARG A 25 8.12 -3.07 1.72
CA ARG A 25 9.26 -2.42 2.40
C ARG A 25 9.89 -3.31 3.46
N ASP A 26 9.06 -3.96 4.27
CA ASP A 26 9.52 -4.84 5.35
C ASP A 26 10.03 -6.20 4.83
N SER A 27 10.03 -6.43 3.51
CA SER A 27 10.56 -7.65 2.90
C SER A 27 12.08 -7.55 2.70
N GLU A 28 12.84 -8.22 3.56
CA GLU A 28 14.31 -8.30 3.48
C GLU A 28 14.85 -9.02 2.22
N LEU A 29 13.98 -9.57 1.39
CA LEU A 29 14.34 -10.38 0.22
C LEU A 29 14.13 -9.66 -1.11
N VAL A 30 13.62 -8.42 -1.09
CA VAL A 30 13.31 -7.66 -2.29
C VAL A 30 14.12 -6.38 -2.27
N GLU A 31 15.00 -6.23 -3.26
CA GLU A 31 15.77 -5.01 -3.43
C GLU A 31 14.88 -3.88 -3.96
N PRO A 32 15.19 -2.61 -3.68
CA PRO A 32 14.40 -1.48 -4.15
C PRO A 32 14.14 -1.43 -5.65
N ALA A 33 15.13 -1.87 -6.45
CA ALA A 33 15.01 -1.98 -7.90
C ALA A 33 13.94 -3.00 -8.36
N GLU A 34 13.52 -3.93 -7.49
CA GLU A 34 12.54 -4.97 -7.77
C GLU A 34 11.13 -4.63 -7.27
N TYR A 35 10.96 -3.55 -6.48
CA TYR A 35 9.67 -3.17 -5.91
C TYR A 35 8.59 -3.01 -6.97
N TRP A 36 8.90 -2.38 -8.10
CA TRP A 36 7.96 -2.23 -9.20
C TRP A 36 7.43 -3.58 -9.73
N ASN A 37 8.32 -4.56 -9.91
CA ASN A 37 7.95 -5.89 -10.40
C ASN A 37 7.07 -6.65 -9.40
N CYS A 38 7.22 -6.39 -8.10
CA CYS A 38 6.32 -6.92 -7.07
C CYS A 38 4.94 -6.26 -7.15
N LEU A 39 4.88 -4.94 -7.30
CA LEU A 39 3.61 -4.20 -7.36
C LEU A 39 2.75 -4.56 -8.59
N GLN A 40 3.37 -4.96 -9.70
CA GLN A 40 2.66 -5.50 -10.88
C GLN A 40 1.83 -6.75 -10.61
N LYS A 41 2.11 -7.47 -9.51
CA LYS A 41 1.36 -8.66 -9.10
C LYS A 41 0.18 -8.31 -8.19
N SER A 42 0.08 -7.06 -7.75
CA SER A 42 -0.97 -6.61 -6.84
C SER A 42 -2.33 -6.66 -7.53
N SER A 43 -3.31 -7.24 -6.84
CA SER A 43 -4.71 -7.18 -7.27
C SER A 43 -5.38 -5.82 -7.03
N LEU A 44 -4.69 -4.89 -6.37
CA LEU A 44 -5.13 -3.49 -6.22
C LEU A 44 -4.78 -2.62 -7.45
N GLN A 45 -4.21 -3.22 -8.51
CA GLN A 45 -3.81 -2.53 -9.74
C GLN A 45 -2.82 -1.38 -9.48
N LEU A 46 -1.94 -1.51 -8.48
CA LEU A 46 -0.98 -0.46 -8.10
C LEU A 46 -0.02 -0.10 -9.23
N SER A 47 0.22 -1.03 -10.16
CA SER A 47 1.05 -0.78 -11.34
C SER A 47 0.37 0.03 -12.44
N ASP A 48 -0.95 0.14 -12.40
CA ASP A 48 -1.72 0.93 -13.36
C ASP A 48 -1.93 2.36 -12.84
N ASP A 49 -1.63 2.61 -11.56
CA ASP A 49 -1.64 3.94 -10.98
C ASP A 49 -0.41 4.75 -11.45
N GLU A 50 -0.68 5.79 -12.23
CA GLU A 50 0.34 6.66 -12.81
C GLU A 50 1.18 7.35 -11.74
N PHE A 51 0.57 7.76 -10.61
CA PHE A 51 1.27 8.45 -9.55
C PHE A 51 2.24 7.51 -8.81
N ILE A 52 1.80 6.30 -8.47
CA ILE A 52 2.67 5.27 -7.87
C ILE A 52 3.83 4.97 -8.81
N ARG A 53 3.52 4.74 -10.10
CA ARG A 53 4.52 4.44 -11.12
C ARG A 53 5.56 5.55 -11.25
N MET A 54 5.12 6.80 -11.36
CA MET A 54 6.03 7.95 -11.49
C MET A 54 6.91 8.09 -10.25
N THR A 55 6.31 7.98 -9.06
CA THR A 55 7.04 8.12 -7.79
C THR A 55 8.18 7.11 -7.68
N ILE A 56 7.93 5.84 -8.01
CA ILE A 56 8.96 4.79 -7.97
C ILE A 56 10.03 5.04 -9.03
N ASN A 57 9.64 5.38 -10.26
CA ASN A 57 10.61 5.63 -11.34
C ASN A 57 11.51 6.83 -11.02
N ASP A 58 10.94 7.92 -10.53
CA ASP A 58 11.70 9.13 -10.18
C ASP A 58 12.66 8.86 -9.02
N ALA A 59 12.23 8.08 -8.02
CA ALA A 59 13.08 7.67 -6.91
C ALA A 59 14.24 6.79 -7.35
N LEU A 60 14.00 5.81 -8.24
CA LEU A 60 15.04 4.96 -8.81
C LEU A 60 16.03 5.76 -9.67
N LEU A 61 15.54 6.68 -10.51
CA LEU A 61 16.40 7.56 -11.33
C LEU A 61 17.23 8.52 -10.47
N SER A 62 16.71 8.94 -9.32
CA SER A 62 17.39 9.82 -8.38
C SER A 62 18.33 9.08 -7.42
N GLY A 63 18.36 7.73 -7.47
CA GLY A 63 19.18 6.91 -6.60
C GLY A 63 18.73 6.91 -5.13
N GLN A 64 17.42 6.99 -4.87
CA GLN A 64 16.89 6.85 -3.50
C GLN A 64 16.97 5.40 -3.01
N ASP A 65 17.54 5.22 -1.82
CA ASP A 65 17.82 3.90 -1.24
C ASP A 65 16.57 3.04 -0.99
N ASP A 66 15.39 3.64 -0.84
CA ASP A 66 14.13 2.94 -0.58
C ASP A 66 13.23 2.81 -1.83
N GLY A 67 13.72 3.23 -3.00
CA GLY A 67 12.95 3.21 -4.25
C GLY A 67 11.65 4.02 -4.21
N GLY A 68 11.52 4.99 -3.30
CA GLY A 68 10.35 5.85 -3.14
C GLY A 68 9.19 5.23 -2.35
N LEU A 69 9.37 4.03 -1.78
CA LEU A 69 8.33 3.35 -1.00
C LEU A 69 7.91 4.13 0.24
N THR A 70 8.85 4.72 0.98
CA THR A 70 8.54 5.46 2.21
C THR A 70 7.63 6.65 1.91
N CYS A 71 7.91 7.39 0.84
CA CYS A 71 7.08 8.50 0.38
C CYS A 71 5.64 8.06 0.09
N LEU A 72 5.46 6.93 -0.61
CA LEU A 72 4.14 6.39 -0.90
C LEU A 72 3.43 5.93 0.39
N ILE A 73 4.13 5.24 1.28
CA ILE A 73 3.58 4.78 2.56
C ILE A 73 3.07 5.98 3.38
N ASP A 74 3.90 7.02 3.54
CA ASP A 74 3.55 8.22 4.29
C ASP A 74 2.35 8.95 3.68
N LEU A 75 2.27 9.03 2.35
CA LEU A 75 1.15 9.63 1.65
C LEU A 75 -0.16 8.88 1.90
N TYR A 76 -0.17 7.56 1.71
CA TYR A 76 -1.38 6.76 1.92
C TYR A 76 -1.77 6.73 3.39
N GLN A 77 -0.81 6.73 4.31
CA GLN A 77 -1.06 6.88 5.75
C GLN A 77 -1.73 8.23 6.07
N GLY A 78 -1.26 9.32 5.45
CA GLY A 78 -1.89 10.64 5.56
C GLY A 78 -3.33 10.65 5.06
N PHE A 79 -3.62 9.99 3.93
CA PHE A 79 -4.99 9.85 3.43
C PHE A 79 -5.89 9.05 4.37
N ILE A 80 -5.38 7.95 4.92
CA ILE A 80 -6.11 7.14 5.90
C ILE A 80 -6.52 8.02 7.09
N TYR A 81 -5.58 8.76 7.68
CA TYR A 81 -5.88 9.65 8.81
C TYR A 81 -6.88 10.75 8.43
N ALA A 82 -6.74 11.39 7.27
CA ALA A 82 -7.68 12.39 6.82
C ALA A 82 -9.11 11.83 6.65
N PHE A 83 -9.25 10.62 6.12
CA PHE A 83 -10.57 9.98 5.99
C PHE A 83 -11.12 9.52 7.33
N CYS A 84 -10.29 8.97 8.22
CA CYS A 84 -10.64 8.64 9.60
C CYS A 84 -11.21 9.85 10.34
N GLU A 85 -10.55 11.02 10.24
CA GLU A 85 -11.04 12.26 10.85
C GLU A 85 -12.42 12.67 10.33
N VAL A 86 -12.64 12.57 9.02
CA VAL A 86 -13.93 12.90 8.40
C VAL A 86 -15.03 11.94 8.85
N MET A 87 -14.71 10.66 8.97
CA MET A 87 -15.65 9.60 9.37
C MET A 87 -15.81 9.47 10.89
N GLN A 88 -14.94 10.11 11.68
CA GLN A 88 -14.85 9.97 13.14
C GLN A 88 -14.64 8.51 13.58
N ILE A 89 -13.78 7.78 12.86
CA ILE A 89 -13.37 6.41 13.16
C ILE A 89 -11.85 6.34 13.32
N ASP A 90 -11.35 5.24 13.88
CA ASP A 90 -9.91 4.97 13.91
C ASP A 90 -9.46 3.92 12.86
N THR A 91 -8.15 3.66 12.80
CA THR A 91 -7.58 2.67 11.89
C THR A 91 -7.89 1.22 12.27
N GLU A 92 -8.16 0.94 13.55
CA GLU A 92 -8.55 -0.41 13.96
C GLU A 92 -9.96 -0.75 13.44
N GLU A 93 -10.85 0.23 13.38
CA GLU A 93 -12.20 0.05 12.81
C GLU A 93 -12.13 -0.29 11.31
N ILE A 94 -11.19 0.31 10.58
CA ILE A 94 -10.92 -0.04 9.18
C ILE A 94 -10.36 -1.46 9.09
N GLU A 95 -9.37 -1.80 9.91
CA GLU A 95 -8.81 -3.16 9.90
C GLU A 95 -9.88 -4.22 10.18
N LYS A 96 -10.80 -3.94 11.11
CA LYS A 96 -11.92 -4.83 11.47
C LYS A 96 -12.97 -4.94 10.35
N SER A 97 -13.09 -3.96 9.45
CA SER A 97 -14.01 -4.04 8.30
C SER A 97 -13.47 -4.91 7.17
N LEU A 98 -12.15 -5.09 7.09
CA LEU A 98 -11.51 -5.89 6.05
C LEU A 98 -11.58 -7.40 6.34
N SER A 99 -11.86 -8.17 5.29
CA SER A 99 -11.85 -9.63 5.41
C SER A 99 -10.44 -10.18 5.59
N ARG A 100 -10.29 -11.19 6.46
CA ARG A 100 -8.99 -11.88 6.65
C ARG A 100 -8.46 -12.51 5.38
N ASP A 101 -9.33 -12.96 4.49
CA ASP A 101 -8.93 -13.57 3.22
C ASP A 101 -8.36 -12.53 2.26
N LEU A 102 -8.91 -11.32 2.24
CA LEU A 102 -8.32 -10.19 1.51
C LEU A 102 -6.93 -9.87 2.06
N LEU A 103 -6.77 -9.72 3.38
CA LEU A 103 -5.46 -9.41 3.99
C LEU A 103 -4.40 -10.48 3.66
N LYS A 104 -4.76 -11.76 3.75
CA LYS A 104 -3.89 -12.88 3.37
C LYS A 104 -3.49 -12.83 1.90
N LYS A 105 -4.47 -12.55 1.02
CA LYS A 105 -4.24 -12.42 -0.42
C LYS A 105 -3.26 -11.28 -0.70
N LEU A 106 -3.53 -10.09 -0.17
CA LEU A 106 -2.69 -8.91 -0.36
C LEU A 106 -1.25 -9.13 0.14
N THR A 107 -1.07 -9.79 1.29
CA THR A 107 0.26 -10.14 1.79
C THR A 107 0.99 -11.11 0.86
N ALA A 108 0.30 -12.13 0.35
CA ALA A 108 0.89 -13.15 -0.51
C ALA A 108 1.31 -12.61 -1.90
N GLU A 109 0.67 -11.54 -2.37
CA GLU A 109 1.00 -10.89 -3.66
C GLU A 109 2.37 -10.19 -3.62
N VAL A 110 2.74 -9.62 -2.47
CA VAL A 110 3.99 -8.84 -2.33
C VAL A 110 5.11 -9.58 -1.59
N LYS A 111 4.79 -10.58 -0.76
CA LYS A 111 5.83 -11.39 -0.10
C LYS A 111 6.43 -12.40 -1.07
N VAL A 112 7.68 -12.16 -1.48
CA VAL A 112 8.53 -13.20 -2.07
C VAL A 112 8.93 -14.16 -0.94
N LYS A 113 8.67 -15.46 -1.13
CA LYS A 113 8.80 -16.54 -0.13
C LYS A 113 9.86 -16.26 0.96
N ILE A 114 9.41 -16.09 2.20
CA ILE A 114 10.25 -16.22 3.39
C ILE A 114 10.87 -17.62 3.32
N LYS A 115 12.19 -17.72 3.19
CA LYS A 115 12.88 -18.96 3.54
C LYS A 115 12.70 -19.12 5.04
N SER A 116 11.77 -19.98 5.46
CA SER A 116 11.81 -20.51 6.81
C SER A 116 13.17 -21.22 7.00
N PRO A 117 13.83 -21.06 8.15
CA PRO A 117 15.09 -21.72 8.45
C PRO A 117 14.99 -23.25 8.37
#